data_AF-A0A378N0L5-F1
#
_entry.id   AF-A0A378N0L5-F1
#
_cell.length_a   1.000
_cell.length_b   1.000
_cell.length_c   1.000
_cell.angle_alpha   90.00
_cell.angle_beta   90.00
_cell.angle_gamma   90.00
#
_symmetry.space_group_name_H-M   'P 1'
#
loop_
_entity.id
_entity.type
_entity.pdbx_description
1 polymer ?
#
loop_
_entity_poly.entity_id
_entity_poly.type
_entity_poly.pdbx_seq_one_letter_code
_entity_poly.pdbx_strand_id
1 'polypeptide(L)'
;MKGQKRFLGRVWNLVYSYAQNPATTALDVNALDKDQKELRRDVHKTIAKVSDDIGRRQTFNTAIAAVMELMNKLTKAPLETEQDKAVMAEALSAVVRMLYPITPHICFELWQVLGNEQTIDFAPWVQADESAMVEDEKLVVVQVNGKVRGKITVSATATEDEVKAIAKADPKRC
;
A
#
# COMPACT_ATOMS: atom_id res chain seq x y z
N MET A 1 -18.43 15.71 -9.65
CA MET A 1 -18.53 15.27 -8.23
C MET A 1 -18.89 13.79 -8.00
N LYS A 2 -19.44 13.02 -8.96
CA LYS A 2 -19.77 11.59 -8.73
C LYS A 2 -18.57 10.71 -8.34
N GLY A 3 -17.38 10.98 -8.89
CA GLY A 3 -16.17 10.19 -8.61
C GLY A 3 -15.68 10.27 -7.16
N GLN A 4 -15.63 11.46 -6.58
CA GLN A 4 -15.22 11.67 -5.18
C GLN A 4 -16.17 11.00 -4.19
N LYS A 5 -17.49 11.17 -4.39
CA LYS A 5 -18.51 10.51 -3.56
C LYS A 5 -18.39 8.98 -3.61
N ARG A 6 -18.16 8.41 -4.81
CA ARG A 6 -17.94 6.97 -4.97
C ARG A 6 -16.67 6.50 -4.27
N PHE A 7 -15.58 7.26 -4.37
CA PHE A 7 -14.34 6.95 -3.69
C PHE A 7 -14.52 6.92 -2.17
N LEU A 8 -15.07 7.98 -1.57
CA LEU A 8 -15.32 8.02 -0.13
C LEU A 8 -16.28 6.92 0.32
N GLY A 9 -17.30 6.60 -0.47
CA GLY A 9 -18.18 5.47 -0.21
C GLY A 9 -17.46 4.12 -0.19
N ARG A 10 -16.42 3.93 -1.01
CA ARG A 10 -15.59 2.71 -0.95
C ARG A 10 -14.73 2.65 0.31
N VAL A 11 -14.13 3.77 0.73
CA VAL A 11 -13.37 3.85 1.98
C VAL A 11 -14.28 3.53 3.17
N TRP A 12 -15.45 4.18 3.21
CA TRP A 12 -16.47 3.93 4.22
C TRP A 12 -16.85 2.45 4.30
N ASN A 13 -17.28 1.86 3.18
CA ASN A 13 -17.72 0.47 3.16
C ASN A 13 -16.60 -0.50 3.58
N LEU A 14 -15.36 -0.25 3.17
CA LEU A 14 -14.24 -1.12 3.55
C LEU A 14 -13.95 -1.04 5.05
N VAL A 15 -13.93 0.16 5.64
CA VAL A 15 -13.71 0.33 7.08
C VAL A 15 -14.83 -0.33 7.89
N TYR A 16 -16.10 -0.11 7.53
CA TYR A 16 -17.21 -0.75 8.23
C TYR A 16 -17.23 -2.26 8.05
N SER A 17 -16.86 -2.77 6.88
CA SER A 17 -16.74 -4.22 6.63
C SER A 17 -15.64 -4.84 7.49
N TYR A 18 -14.49 -4.18 7.58
CA TYR A 18 -13.38 -4.60 8.45
C TYR A 18 -13.80 -4.59 9.93
N ALA A 19 -14.49 -3.55 10.37
CA ALA A 19 -14.93 -3.39 11.76
C ALA A 19 -15.93 -4.45 12.25
N GLN A 20 -16.57 -5.23 11.35
CA GLN A 20 -17.42 -6.36 11.76
C GLN A 20 -16.62 -7.53 12.32
N ASN A 21 -15.37 -7.69 11.90
CA ASN A 21 -14.48 -8.76 12.33
C ASN A 21 -13.03 -8.26 12.31
N PRO A 22 -12.68 -7.31 13.20
CA PRO A 22 -11.36 -6.71 13.22
C PRO A 22 -10.30 -7.74 13.64
N ALA A 23 -9.04 -7.42 13.39
CA ALA A 23 -7.92 -8.22 13.88
C ALA A 23 -7.99 -8.34 15.41
N THR A 24 -7.83 -9.57 15.91
CA THR A 24 -7.75 -9.86 17.35
C THR A 24 -6.31 -9.99 17.84
N THR A 25 -5.37 -10.13 16.90
CA THR A 25 -3.94 -10.22 17.18
C THR A 25 -3.18 -9.07 16.52
N ALA A 26 -2.04 -8.71 17.11
CA ALA A 26 -1.17 -7.70 16.54
C ALA A 26 -0.50 -8.20 15.25
N LEU A 27 -0.13 -7.26 14.39
CA LEU A 27 0.66 -7.53 13.19
C LEU A 27 2.03 -8.09 13.57
N ASP A 28 2.36 -9.29 13.08
CA ASP A 28 3.70 -9.86 13.18
C ASP A 28 4.42 -9.68 11.84
N VAL A 29 5.22 -8.62 11.76
CA VAL A 29 5.97 -8.24 10.54
C VAL A 29 6.95 -9.32 10.07
N ASN A 30 7.38 -10.22 10.95
CA ASN A 30 8.35 -11.28 10.62
C ASN A 30 7.68 -12.53 10.04
N ALA A 31 6.38 -12.71 10.29
CA ALA A 31 5.61 -13.88 9.87
C ALA A 31 4.74 -13.64 8.63
N LEU A 32 4.94 -12.51 7.94
CA LEU A 32 4.16 -12.16 6.76
C LEU A 32 4.53 -13.03 5.55
N ASP A 33 3.50 -13.49 4.85
CA ASP A 33 3.65 -14.14 3.55
C ASP A 33 3.98 -13.13 2.44
N LYS A 34 4.11 -13.63 1.19
CA LYS A 34 4.49 -12.80 0.04
C LYS A 34 3.44 -11.71 -0.27
N ASP A 35 2.16 -12.06 -0.24
CA ASP A 35 1.07 -11.16 -0.64
C ASP A 35 0.84 -10.09 0.43
N GLN A 36 0.94 -10.48 1.71
CA GLN A 36 0.90 -9.56 2.86
C GLN A 36 2.08 -8.59 2.84
N LYS A 37 3.30 -9.06 2.54
CA LYS A 37 4.48 -8.20 2.38
C LYS A 37 4.30 -7.22 1.22
N GLU A 38 3.77 -7.67 0.08
CA GLU A 38 3.51 -6.80 -1.06
C GLU A 38 2.48 -5.71 -0.72
N LEU A 39 1.38 -6.08 -0.07
CA LEU A 39 0.36 -5.12 0.34
C LEU A 39 0.89 -4.11 1.36
N ARG A 40 1.63 -4.58 2.37
CA ARG A 40 2.25 -3.73 3.38
C ARG A 40 3.27 -2.77 2.74
N ARG A 41 4.07 -3.24 1.79
CA ARG A 41 5.00 -2.41 1.01
C ARG A 41 4.27 -1.30 0.25
N ASP A 42 3.13 -1.61 -0.38
CA ASP A 42 2.31 -0.62 -1.06
C ASP A 42 1.74 0.45 -0.12
N VAL A 43 1.33 0.05 1.09
CA VAL A 43 0.88 0.98 2.14
C VAL A 43 2.00 1.96 2.48
N HIS A 44 3.20 1.47 2.79
CA HIS A 44 4.34 2.30 3.20
C HIS A 44 4.89 3.18 2.07
N LYS A 45 4.92 2.68 0.83
CA LYS A 45 5.22 3.51 -0.35
C LYS A 45 4.19 4.62 -0.55
N THR A 46 2.91 4.34 -0.31
CA THR A 46 1.85 5.34 -0.41
C THR A 46 1.99 6.40 0.68
N ILE A 47 2.29 6.00 1.92
CA ILE A 47 2.57 6.94 3.02
C ILE A 47 3.71 7.88 2.65
N ALA A 48 4.83 7.34 2.18
CA ALA A 48 5.99 8.15 1.79
C ALA A 48 5.62 9.17 0.68
N LYS A 49 4.92 8.69 -0.36
CA LYS A 49 4.48 9.53 -1.48
C LYS A 49 3.50 10.62 -1.04
N VAL A 50 2.50 10.29 -0.25
CA VAL A 50 1.49 11.25 0.22
C VAL A 50 2.12 12.29 1.14
N SER A 51 3.05 11.87 2.01
CA SER A 51 3.81 12.77 2.88
C SER A 51 4.63 13.78 2.06
N ASP A 52 5.32 13.34 1.02
CA ASP A 52 6.07 14.21 0.12
C ASP A 52 5.16 15.15 -0.69
N ASP A 53 4.06 14.61 -1.23
CA ASP A 53 3.11 15.36 -2.06
C ASP A 53 2.37 16.44 -1.24
N ILE A 54 1.97 16.16 0.00
CA ILE A 54 1.30 17.14 0.88
C ILE A 54 2.31 18.13 1.47
N GLY A 55 3.43 17.64 2.02
CA GLY A 55 4.36 18.46 2.77
C GLY A 55 5.24 19.34 1.88
N ARG A 56 5.94 18.73 0.92
CA ARG A 56 6.97 19.42 0.11
C ARG A 56 6.40 19.96 -1.19
N ARG A 57 5.61 19.16 -1.92
CA ARG A 57 5.17 19.51 -3.28
C ARG A 57 3.85 20.27 -3.31
N GLN A 58 3.07 20.21 -2.24
CA GLN A 58 1.73 20.79 -2.12
C GLN A 58 0.77 20.33 -3.25
N THR A 59 0.98 19.12 -3.78
CA THR A 59 0.18 18.53 -4.86
C THR A 59 -0.87 17.56 -4.31
N PHE A 60 -1.92 18.09 -3.70
CA PHE A 60 -3.00 17.29 -3.08
C PHE A 60 -3.68 16.31 -4.05
N ASN A 61 -3.83 16.68 -5.33
CA ASN A 61 -4.45 15.79 -6.32
C ASN A 61 -3.66 14.50 -6.53
N THR A 62 -2.32 14.56 -6.53
CA THR A 62 -1.46 13.38 -6.69
C THR A 62 -1.38 12.56 -5.42
N ALA A 63 -1.52 13.19 -4.25
CA ALA A 63 -1.69 12.50 -2.97
C ALA A 63 -3.00 11.70 -2.96
N ILE A 64 -4.13 12.31 -3.32
CA ILE A 64 -5.42 11.62 -3.41
C ILE A 64 -5.37 10.46 -4.40
N ALA A 65 -4.74 10.67 -5.57
CA ALA A 65 -4.59 9.62 -6.57
C ALA A 65 -3.83 8.40 -6.02
N ALA A 66 -2.75 8.62 -5.26
CA ALA A 66 -2.01 7.55 -4.61
C ALA A 66 -2.86 6.78 -3.60
N VAL A 67 -3.65 7.47 -2.78
CA VAL A 67 -4.58 6.82 -1.85
C VAL A 67 -5.67 6.04 -2.61
N MET A 68 -6.18 6.56 -3.73
CA MET A 68 -7.15 5.86 -4.58
C MET A 68 -6.58 4.56 -5.16
N GLU A 69 -5.32 4.58 -5.59
CA GLU A 69 -4.61 3.39 -6.10
C GLU A 69 -4.42 2.35 -5.00
N LEU A 70 -3.96 2.76 -3.81
CA LEU A 70 -3.85 1.87 -2.65
C LEU A 70 -5.20 1.24 -2.30
N MET A 71 -6.27 2.04 -2.27
CA MET A 71 -7.62 1.55 -1.99
C MET A 71 -8.09 0.49 -2.99
N ASN A 72 -7.68 0.56 -4.26
CA ASN A 72 -8.01 -0.48 -5.24
C ASN A 72 -7.37 -1.83 -4.90
N LYS A 73 -6.17 -1.81 -4.29
CA LYS A 73 -5.48 -3.01 -3.81
C LYS A 73 -6.14 -3.54 -2.54
N LEU A 74 -6.39 -2.66 -1.56
CA LEU A 74 -7.03 -3.03 -0.29
C LEU A 74 -8.41 -3.66 -0.48
N THR A 75 -9.23 -3.15 -1.42
CA THR A 75 -10.55 -3.74 -1.68
C THR A 75 -10.52 -5.18 -2.23
N LYS A 76 -9.35 -5.68 -2.66
CA LYS A 76 -9.16 -7.03 -3.19
C LYS A 76 -8.34 -7.92 -2.26
N ALA A 77 -7.76 -7.34 -1.20
CA ALA A 77 -6.95 -8.09 -0.26
C ALA A 77 -7.84 -9.06 0.54
N PRO A 78 -7.34 -10.27 0.85
CA PRO A 78 -8.04 -11.21 1.70
C PRO A 78 -8.21 -10.65 3.11
N LEU A 79 -9.19 -11.18 3.85
CA LEU A 79 -9.42 -10.93 5.28
C LEU A 79 -9.69 -12.26 5.99
N GLU A 80 -9.03 -13.32 5.54
CA GLU A 80 -9.27 -14.70 5.98
C GLU A 80 -8.48 -15.04 7.23
N THR A 81 -7.21 -14.64 7.27
CA THR A 81 -6.33 -14.89 8.41
C THR A 81 -6.27 -13.69 9.35
N GLU A 82 -5.80 -13.92 10.58
CA GLU A 82 -5.59 -12.82 11.53
C GLU A 82 -4.49 -11.85 11.07
N GLN A 83 -3.46 -12.35 10.36
CA GLN A 83 -2.42 -11.47 9.80
C GLN A 83 -2.93 -10.64 8.62
N ASP A 84 -3.84 -11.17 7.79
CA ASP A 84 -4.50 -10.36 6.74
C ASP A 84 -5.26 -9.18 7.35
N LYS A 85 -6.03 -9.45 8.40
CA LYS A 85 -6.77 -8.41 9.13
C LYS A 85 -5.82 -7.42 9.80
N ALA A 86 -4.71 -7.88 10.37
CA ALA A 86 -3.73 -7.00 11.01
C ALA A 86 -3.05 -6.06 9.99
N VAL A 87 -2.71 -6.56 8.80
CA VAL A 87 -2.21 -5.73 7.69
C VAL A 87 -3.29 -4.75 7.22
N MET A 88 -4.55 -5.19 7.10
CA MET A 88 -5.67 -4.32 6.77
C MET A 88 -5.87 -3.22 7.82
N ALA A 89 -5.70 -3.52 9.11
CA ALA A 89 -5.79 -2.55 10.20
C ALA A 89 -4.74 -1.44 10.04
N GLU A 90 -3.47 -1.82 9.81
CA GLU A 90 -2.37 -0.88 9.52
C GLU A 90 -2.71 -0.01 8.30
N ALA A 91 -3.19 -0.64 7.22
CA ALA A 91 -3.52 0.03 5.98
C ALA A 91 -4.67 1.03 6.11
N LEU A 92 -5.79 0.65 6.75
CA LEU A 92 -6.95 1.51 6.93
C LEU A 92 -6.63 2.68 7.87
N SER A 93 -5.88 2.42 8.95
CA SER A 93 -5.38 3.48 9.82
C SER A 93 -4.51 4.48 9.06
N ALA A 94 -3.65 4.02 8.16
CA ALA A 94 -2.85 4.89 7.31
C ALA A 94 -3.71 5.68 6.32
N VAL A 95 -4.66 5.04 5.63
CA VAL A 95 -5.57 5.70 4.67
C VAL A 95 -6.38 6.81 5.34
N VAL A 96 -6.96 6.53 6.50
CA VAL A 96 -7.78 7.51 7.23
C VAL A 96 -6.96 8.73 7.63
N ARG A 97 -5.74 8.52 8.16
CA ARG A 97 -4.82 9.61 8.52
C ARG A 97 -4.33 10.41 7.31
N MET A 98 -4.02 9.75 6.20
CA MET A 98 -3.61 10.42 4.95
C MET A 98 -4.72 11.28 4.35
N LEU A 99 -5.98 10.86 4.47
CA LEU A 99 -7.14 11.59 3.94
C LEU A 99 -7.65 12.69 4.88
N TYR A 100 -7.32 12.63 6.18
CA TYR A 100 -7.85 13.54 7.19
C TYR A 100 -7.67 15.04 6.86
N PRO A 101 -6.52 15.52 6.33
CA PRO A 101 -6.37 16.93 5.93
C PRO A 101 -7.30 17.38 4.80
N ILE A 102 -7.92 16.45 4.08
CA ILE A 102 -8.72 16.70 2.88
C ILE A 102 -10.21 16.46 3.16
N THR A 103 -10.53 15.40 3.91
CA THR A 103 -11.89 15.00 4.25
C THR A 103 -12.01 14.72 5.75
N PRO A 104 -11.91 15.75 6.61
CA PRO A 104 -11.76 15.57 8.05
C PRO A 104 -12.97 14.89 8.70
N HIS A 105 -14.19 15.29 8.33
CA HIS A 105 -15.42 14.80 8.96
C HIS A 105 -15.63 13.28 8.79
N ILE A 106 -15.41 12.75 7.58
CA ILE A 106 -15.51 11.31 7.34
C ILE A 106 -14.37 10.57 8.03
N CYS A 107 -13.15 11.11 7.99
CA CYS A 107 -12.01 10.48 8.65
C CYS A 107 -12.16 10.45 10.17
N PHE A 108 -12.78 11.47 10.78
CA PHE A 108 -13.07 11.52 12.20
C PHE A 108 -13.98 10.35 12.64
N GLU A 109 -15.06 10.11 11.90
CA GLU A 109 -15.96 8.98 12.14
C GLU A 109 -15.25 7.64 11.92
N LEU A 110 -14.59 7.48 10.76
CA LEU A 110 -13.92 6.22 10.41
C LEU A 110 -12.79 5.86 11.38
N TRP A 111 -12.12 6.86 11.95
CA TRP A 111 -11.10 6.66 12.98
C TRP A 111 -11.67 6.01 14.24
N GLN A 112 -12.86 6.44 14.69
CA GLN A 112 -13.56 5.84 15.83
C GLN A 112 -14.05 4.43 15.49
N VAL A 113 -14.57 4.21 14.28
CA VAL A 113 -15.02 2.88 13.81
C VAL A 113 -13.88 1.87 13.79
N LEU A 114 -12.64 2.31 13.54
CA LEU A 114 -11.44 1.47 13.63
C LEU A 114 -11.03 1.11 15.06
N GLY A 115 -11.76 1.59 16.08
CA GLY A 115 -11.53 1.27 17.49
C GLY A 115 -10.48 2.15 18.19
N ASN A 116 -10.11 3.29 17.59
CA ASN A 116 -9.17 4.22 18.23
C ASN A 116 -9.87 5.04 19.32
N GLU A 117 -9.24 5.14 20.49
CA GLU A 117 -9.82 5.83 21.66
C GLU A 117 -9.68 7.36 21.59
N GLN A 118 -8.56 7.85 21.04
CA GLN A 118 -8.31 9.28 20.91
C GLN A 118 -8.91 9.84 19.63
N THR A 119 -9.25 11.13 19.62
CA THR A 119 -9.69 11.78 18.37
C THR A 119 -8.53 11.88 17.39
N ILE A 120 -8.86 11.79 16.09
CA ILE A 120 -7.86 11.85 15.03
C ILE A 120 -7.12 13.19 14.97
N ASP A 121 -7.67 14.26 15.54
CA ASP A 121 -7.05 15.60 15.56
C ASP A 121 -5.69 15.60 16.29
N PHE A 122 -5.51 14.69 17.24
CA PHE A 122 -4.27 14.53 18.00
C PHE A 122 -3.44 13.32 17.55
N ALA A 123 -3.92 12.57 16.57
CA ALA A 123 -3.16 11.44 16.04
C ALA A 123 -1.91 11.95 15.31
N PRO A 124 -0.74 11.36 15.54
CA PRO A 124 0.47 11.74 14.81
C PRO A 124 0.31 11.41 13.33
N TRP A 125 0.97 12.20 12.49
CA TRP A 125 1.08 11.90 11.07
C TRP A 125 1.67 10.51 10.86
N VAL A 126 1.11 9.77 9.90
CA VAL A 126 1.56 8.41 9.61
C VAL A 126 2.96 8.43 8.99
N GLN A 127 3.87 7.61 9.53
CA GLN A 127 5.25 7.50 9.06
C GLN A 127 5.44 6.19 8.30
N ALA A 128 6.18 6.25 7.19
CA ALA A 128 6.53 5.07 6.42
C ALA A 128 7.64 4.29 7.13
N ASP A 129 7.48 2.97 7.20
CA ASP A 129 8.50 2.03 7.60
C ASP A 129 9.41 1.73 6.40
N GLU A 130 10.65 2.21 6.45
CA GLU A 130 11.62 2.00 5.37
C GLU A 130 11.89 0.52 5.09
N SER A 131 11.86 -0.32 6.13
CA SER A 131 12.08 -1.76 5.99
C SER A 131 10.96 -2.44 5.22
N ALA A 132 9.72 -1.96 5.37
CA ALA A 132 8.57 -2.45 4.62
C ALA A 132 8.65 -2.13 3.12
N MET A 133 9.39 -1.09 2.75
CA MET A 133 9.51 -0.65 1.36
C MET A 133 10.58 -1.42 0.57
N VAL A 134 11.48 -2.15 1.24
CA VAL A 134 12.61 -2.87 0.63
C VAL A 134 12.13 -4.04 -0.23
N GLU A 135 12.17 -3.88 -1.56
CA GLU A 135 11.87 -4.96 -2.50
C GLU A 135 12.91 -6.09 -2.36
N ASP A 136 12.45 -7.31 -2.13
CA ASP A 136 13.31 -8.51 -2.19
C ASP A 136 13.58 -8.91 -3.64
N GLU A 137 12.66 -8.56 -4.53
CA GLU A 137 12.67 -8.89 -5.96
C GLU A 137 12.38 -7.63 -6.78
N LYS A 138 13.13 -7.43 -7.87
CA LYS A 138 12.94 -6.35 -8.84
C LYS A 138 12.55 -6.92 -10.20
N LEU A 139 11.62 -6.25 -10.87
CA LEU A 139 11.28 -6.57 -12.26
C LEU A 139 12.21 -5.81 -13.21
N VAL A 140 13.04 -6.55 -13.93
CA VAL A 140 13.98 -6.01 -14.92
C VAL A 140 13.43 -6.21 -16.33
N VAL A 141 13.36 -5.12 -17.10
CA VAL A 141 12.96 -5.16 -18.50
C VAL A 141 14.17 -5.52 -19.36
N VAL A 142 14.09 -6.64 -20.07
CA VAL A 142 15.16 -7.10 -20.95
C VAL A 142 14.95 -6.51 -22.34
N GLN A 143 15.95 -5.80 -22.85
CA GLN A 143 15.96 -5.24 -24.20
C GLN A 143 17.08 -5.81 -25.05
N VAL A 144 16.83 -5.99 -26.35
CA VAL A 144 17.85 -6.37 -27.35
C VAL A 144 17.73 -5.40 -28.53
N ASN A 145 18.80 -4.68 -28.84
CA ASN A 145 18.83 -3.63 -29.86
C ASN A 145 17.71 -2.58 -29.68
N GLY A 146 17.47 -2.15 -28.43
CA GLY A 146 16.45 -1.17 -28.09
C GLY A 146 14.99 -1.67 -28.13
N LYS A 147 14.75 -2.94 -28.48
CA LYS A 147 13.41 -3.55 -28.46
C LYS A 147 13.22 -4.39 -27.19
N VAL A 148 12.09 -4.21 -26.50
CA VAL A 148 11.71 -5.02 -25.33
C VAL A 148 11.47 -6.47 -25.76
N ARG A 149 12.16 -7.40 -25.11
CA ARG A 149 12.08 -8.85 -25.38
C ARG A 149 11.44 -9.64 -24.24
N GLY A 150 11.43 -9.09 -23.04
CA GLY A 150 10.84 -9.77 -21.90
C GLY A 150 10.95 -8.95 -20.63
N LYS A 151 10.40 -9.53 -19.57
CA LYS A 151 10.49 -9.02 -18.19
C LYS A 151 10.90 -10.21 -17.33
N ILE A 152 11.98 -10.06 -16.58
CA ILE A 152 12.45 -11.07 -15.62
C ILE A 152 12.32 -10.50 -14.22
N THR A 153 11.98 -11.34 -13.26
CA THR A 153 12.03 -10.99 -11.83
C THR A 153 13.33 -11.53 -11.27
N VAL A 154 14.13 -10.66 -10.67
CA VAL A 154 15.45 -11.00 -10.09
C VAL A 154 15.50 -10.53 -8.64
N SER A 155 16.36 -11.12 -7.82
CA SER A 155 16.62 -10.59 -6.48
C SER A 155 17.02 -9.12 -6.56
N ALA A 156 16.54 -8.30 -5.63
CA ALA A 156 16.91 -6.89 -5.55
C ALA A 156 18.40 -6.65 -5.27
N THR A 157 19.09 -7.68 -4.77
CA THR A 157 20.54 -7.75 -4.55
C THR A 157 21.29 -8.49 -5.66
N ALA A 158 20.61 -8.95 -6.71
CA ALA A 158 21.25 -9.66 -7.82
C ALA A 158 22.28 -8.76 -8.52
N THR A 159 23.46 -9.31 -8.74
CA THR A 159 24.53 -8.68 -9.50
C THR A 159 24.18 -8.61 -10.99
N GLU A 160 24.83 -7.70 -11.72
CA GLU A 160 24.62 -7.56 -13.17
C GLU A 160 24.83 -8.88 -13.92
N ASP A 161 25.80 -9.68 -13.49
CA ASP A 161 26.10 -10.98 -14.11
C ASP A 161 25.03 -12.02 -13.84
N GLU A 162 24.47 -12.06 -12.62
CA GLU A 162 23.33 -12.91 -12.29
C GLU A 162 22.08 -12.52 -13.08
N VAL A 163 21.81 -11.22 -13.21
CA VAL A 163 20.70 -10.69 -14.02
C VAL A 163 20.88 -11.08 -15.49
N LYS A 164 22.09 -10.95 -16.05
CA LYS A 164 22.41 -11.38 -17.42
C LYS A 164 22.25 -12.88 -17.61
N ALA A 165 22.65 -13.70 -16.63
CA ALA A 165 22.50 -15.15 -16.68
C ALA A 165 21.02 -15.56 -16.70
N ILE A 166 20.20 -14.99 -15.81
CA ILE A 166 18.75 -15.21 -15.77
C ILE A 166 18.09 -14.74 -17.07
N ALA A 167 18.45 -13.55 -17.57
CA ALA A 167 17.95 -13.02 -18.85
C ALA A 167 18.33 -13.89 -20.06
N LYS A 168 19.45 -14.61 -20.00
CA LYS A 168 19.89 -15.54 -21.04
C LYS A 168 19.16 -16.88 -20.97
N ALA A 169 18.79 -17.31 -19.76
CA ALA A 169 18.11 -18.58 -19.51
C ALA A 169 16.59 -18.51 -19.68
N ASP A 170 15.98 -17.31 -19.70
CA ASP A 170 14.53 -17.15 -19.89
C ASP A 170 14.06 -17.75 -21.24
N PRO A 171 13.21 -18.79 -21.22
CA PRO A 171 12.71 -19.47 -22.42
C PRO A 171 11.81 -18.58 -23.30
N LYS A 172 11.38 -17.40 -22.83
CA LYS A 172 10.70 -16.40 -23.67
C LYS A 172 11.64 -15.69 -24.67
N ARG A 173 12.88 -16.14 -24.80
CA ARG A 173 13.70 -15.88 -25.99
C ARG A 173 13.13 -16.60 -27.20
N CYS A 174 12.16 -15.96 -27.87
CA CYS A 174 11.93 -15.93 -29.32
C CYS A 174 10.87 -14.86 -29.62
#